data_AF-A0A914P5U1-F1
#
_entry.id   AF-A0A914P5U1-F1
#
_cell.length_a   1.000
_cell.length_b   1.000
_cell.length_c   1.000
_cell.angle_alpha   90.00
_cell.angle_beta   90.00
_cell.angle_gamma   90.00
#
_symmetry.space_group_name_H-M   'P 1'
#
loop_
_entity.id
_entity.type
_entity.pdbx_description
1 polymer ?
#
loop_
_entity_poly.entity_id
_entity_poly.type
_entity_poly.pdbx_seq_one_letter_code
_entity_poly.pdbx_strand_id
1 'polypeptide(L)'
;MFLIYRAADIAYASWQWKSKSSGILAENFEGNLFYDLLVTARRHLSVFQHHDGVTGTAKNDVVIDYAKKMLEAIQNCQKVIAAAANALSENPIKSQIPAYKNDEIYTFDKLPTKNVFDKIGKSVKVEIESQSTDGNSNNQIELSNDQIKISVDSSKGYIRSINLKNEENFETKIDLHFIKYGARGRQPITNKKSIYWTSPEPNSVSGSYLFLPDGPATELNISSTKLLIVQGFLKQQIFAKHSTIIPLLQTIVLKKDDSFIEIQNLVDIRSTADFELGMRLKTNVKGDNFFTDLNAYQFALQMCYNLSNN
;
A
#
# COMPACT_ATOMS: atom_id res chain seq x y z
N MET A 1 0.15 1.99 10.55
CA MET A 1 0.40 2.17 12.01
C MET A 1 0.05 3.58 12.50
N PHE A 2 0.66 4.66 11.99
CA PHE A 2 0.37 6.04 12.44
C PHE A 2 -1.13 6.39 12.51
N LEU A 3 -1.90 6.03 11.48
CA LEU A 3 -3.35 6.23 11.45
C LEU A 3 -4.09 5.46 12.55
N ILE A 4 -3.70 4.21 12.80
CA ILE A 4 -4.31 3.35 13.82
C ILE A 4 -3.99 3.91 15.22
N TYR A 5 -2.75 4.35 15.45
CA TYR A 5 -2.36 4.98 16.71
C TYR A 5 -3.18 6.25 16.97
N ARG A 6 -3.27 7.15 15.98
CA ARG A 6 -4.07 8.37 16.06
C ARG A 6 -5.55 8.08 16.34
N ALA A 7 -6.12 7.08 15.65
CA ALA A 7 -7.50 6.66 15.88
C ALA A 7 -7.71 6.15 17.31
N ALA A 8 -6.77 5.37 17.84
CA ALA A 8 -6.84 4.86 19.21
C ALA A 8 -6.76 5.99 20.26
N ASP A 9 -5.86 6.95 20.06
CA ASP A 9 -5.70 8.11 20.97
C ASP A 9 -6.96 8.99 20.99
N ILE A 10 -7.54 9.25 19.80
CA ILE A 10 -8.81 9.99 19.68
C ILE A 10 -9.96 9.22 20.35
N ALA A 11 -10.11 7.92 20.06
CA ALA A 11 -11.18 7.10 20.61
C ALA A 11 -11.11 7.03 22.14
N TYR A 12 -9.89 6.89 22.69
CA TYR A 12 -9.64 6.92 24.12
C TYR A 12 -10.03 8.25 24.75
N ALA A 13 -9.62 9.38 24.15
CA ALA A 13 -9.97 10.71 24.63
C ALA A 13 -11.50 10.96 24.60
N SER A 14 -12.18 10.54 23.53
CA SER A 14 -13.64 10.63 23.42
C SER A 14 -14.34 9.80 24.50
N TRP A 15 -13.86 8.58 24.75
CA TRP A 15 -14.39 7.72 25.81
C TRP A 15 -14.20 8.35 27.20
N GLN A 16 -13.00 8.83 27.52
CA GLN A 16 -12.74 9.50 28.80
C GLN A 16 -13.67 10.70 29.04
N TRP A 17 -13.92 11.49 28.00
CA TRP A 17 -14.82 12.64 28.09
C TRP A 17 -16.27 12.22 28.38
N LYS A 18 -16.79 11.20 27.67
CA LYS A 18 -18.13 10.65 27.92
C LYS A 18 -18.23 10.11 29.36
N SER A 19 -17.27 9.32 29.81
CA SER A 19 -17.27 8.73 31.16
C SER A 19 -17.25 9.78 32.27
N LYS A 20 -16.49 10.89 32.09
CA LYS A 20 -16.52 12.07 32.98
C LYS A 20 -17.90 12.69 33.07
N SER A 21 -18.55 12.90 31.94
CA SER A 21 -19.87 13.55 31.87
C SER A 21 -21.00 12.72 32.49
N SER A 22 -20.89 11.38 32.47
CA SER A 22 -21.90 10.47 33.01
C SER A 22 -21.72 10.14 34.50
N GLY A 23 -20.72 10.72 35.19
CA GLY A 23 -20.43 10.42 36.60
C GLY A 23 -19.90 9.00 36.86
N ILE A 24 -19.61 8.22 35.81
CA ILE A 24 -19.03 6.87 35.86
C ILE A 24 -17.51 7.00 35.99
N LEU A 25 -17.06 7.64 37.08
CA LEU A 25 -15.64 7.86 37.37
C LEU A 25 -15.23 7.47 38.80
N ALA A 26 -16.03 6.68 39.50
CA ALA A 26 -15.55 6.03 40.70
C ALA A 26 -14.90 4.69 40.28
N GLU A 27 -13.55 4.65 40.30
CA GLU A 27 -12.67 3.45 40.24
C GLU A 27 -12.22 2.94 38.85
N ASN A 28 -11.56 3.76 38.03
CA ASN A 28 -11.15 3.36 36.67
C ASN A 28 -9.78 2.64 36.58
N PHE A 29 -9.70 1.38 37.04
CA PHE A 29 -8.58 0.47 36.72
C PHE A 29 -8.39 0.30 35.20
N GLU A 30 -9.49 0.29 34.43
CA GLU A 30 -9.48 0.12 32.96
C GLU A 30 -8.92 1.34 32.21
N GLY A 31 -9.10 2.56 32.73
CA GLY A 31 -8.58 3.78 32.10
C GLY A 31 -7.06 3.85 32.14
N ASN A 32 -6.47 3.52 33.29
CA ASN A 32 -5.02 3.44 33.45
C ASN A 32 -4.43 2.34 32.55
N LEU A 33 -5.10 1.19 32.47
CA LEU A 33 -4.69 0.10 31.57
C LEU A 33 -4.66 0.53 30.10
N PHE A 34 -5.71 1.20 29.60
CA PHE A 34 -5.74 1.67 28.20
C PHE A 34 -4.70 2.74 27.92
N TYR A 35 -4.43 3.63 28.89
CA TYR A 35 -3.35 4.59 28.77
C TYR A 35 -1.99 3.90 28.63
N ASP A 36 -1.71 2.88 29.45
CA ASP A 36 -0.45 2.13 29.39
C ASP A 36 -0.27 1.41 28.04
N LEU A 37 -1.36 0.87 27.47
CA LEU A 37 -1.36 0.31 26.12
C LEU A 37 -1.00 1.36 25.06
N LEU A 38 -1.57 2.57 25.15
CA LEU A 38 -1.26 3.68 24.24
C LEU A 38 0.17 4.19 24.41
N VAL A 39 0.69 4.29 25.64
CA VAL A 39 2.07 4.67 25.90
C VAL A 39 3.03 3.65 25.28
N THR A 40 2.74 2.36 25.44
CA THR A 40 3.53 1.29 24.82
C THR A 40 3.49 1.37 23.30
N ALA A 41 2.31 1.53 22.71
CA ALA A 41 2.17 1.66 21.26
C ALA A 41 2.90 2.89 20.70
N ARG A 42 2.85 4.03 21.41
CA ARG A 42 3.59 5.25 21.06
C ARG A 42 5.09 5.01 21.09
N ARG A 43 5.62 4.42 22.16
CA ARG A 43 7.06 4.15 22.32
C ARG A 43 7.58 3.23 21.20
N HIS A 44 6.85 2.15 20.91
CA HIS A 44 7.23 1.22 19.84
C HIS A 44 7.24 1.90 18.47
N LEU A 45 6.24 2.72 18.16
CA LEU A 45 6.19 3.50 16.94
C LEU A 45 7.35 4.50 16.85
N SER A 46 7.66 5.22 17.94
CA SER A 46 8.78 6.15 18.02
C SER A 46 10.14 5.47 17.83
N VAL A 47 10.34 4.30 18.42
CA VAL A 47 11.56 3.50 18.23
C VAL A 47 11.71 3.07 16.77
N PHE A 48 10.62 2.71 16.10
CA PHE A 48 10.68 2.36 14.67
C PHE A 48 11.03 3.55 13.77
N GLN A 49 10.82 4.80 14.20
CA GLN A 49 11.27 5.99 13.47
C GLN A 49 12.78 6.24 13.53
N HIS A 50 13.52 5.43 14.29
CA HIS A 50 14.98 5.44 14.22
C HIS A 50 15.44 5.30 12.76
N HIS A 51 16.52 5.99 12.40
CA HIS A 51 17.04 6.05 11.03
C HIS A 51 17.66 4.73 10.55
N ASP A 52 17.71 3.69 11.39
CA ASP A 52 17.95 2.30 10.97
C ASP A 52 16.71 1.38 11.08
N GLY A 53 15.61 1.90 11.62
CA GLY A 53 14.33 1.19 11.71
C GLY A 53 13.52 1.36 10.44
N VAL A 54 12.96 2.56 10.25
CA VAL A 54 12.07 2.86 9.11
C VAL A 54 12.77 2.77 7.75
N THR A 55 14.08 3.01 7.72
CA THR A 55 14.93 2.93 6.52
C THR A 55 15.25 1.50 6.10
N GLY A 56 15.04 0.51 6.97
CA GLY A 56 15.33 -0.90 6.67
C GLY A 56 16.83 -1.24 6.63
N THR A 57 17.66 -0.47 7.34
CA THR A 57 19.13 -0.63 7.30
C THR A 57 19.72 -1.36 8.50
N ALA A 58 18.90 -1.71 9.49
CA ALA A 58 19.30 -2.58 10.59
C ALA A 58 19.50 -4.05 10.16
N LYS A 59 20.20 -4.82 10.99
CA LYS A 59 20.37 -6.28 10.78
C LYS A 59 19.03 -7.03 10.91
N ASN A 60 18.93 -8.19 10.27
CA ASN A 60 17.72 -9.02 10.26
C ASN A 60 17.08 -9.24 11.63
N ASP A 61 17.86 -9.61 12.66
CA ASP A 61 17.33 -9.85 14.01
C ASP A 61 16.72 -8.58 14.64
N VAL A 62 17.30 -7.43 14.36
CA VAL A 62 16.82 -6.12 14.83
C VAL A 62 15.55 -5.72 14.07
N VAL A 63 15.49 -5.98 12.75
CA VAL A 63 14.27 -5.79 11.94
C VAL A 63 13.13 -6.68 12.47
N ILE A 64 13.41 -7.92 12.85
CA ILE A 64 12.44 -8.82 13.47
C ILE A 64 11.95 -8.26 14.83
N ASP A 65 12.83 -7.68 15.65
CA ASP A 65 12.44 -7.02 16.91
C ASP A 65 11.54 -5.80 16.65
N TYR A 66 11.87 -4.94 15.68
CA TYR A 66 11.00 -3.85 15.26
C TYR A 66 9.62 -4.35 14.80
N ALA A 67 9.57 -5.42 14.02
CA ALA A 67 8.32 -6.02 13.57
C ALA A 67 7.46 -6.53 14.73
N LYS A 68 8.07 -7.19 15.74
CA LYS A 68 7.37 -7.64 16.96
C LYS A 68 6.80 -6.47 17.74
N LYS A 69 7.59 -5.42 17.97
CA LYS A 69 7.13 -4.19 18.66
C LYS A 69 5.99 -3.52 17.91
N MET A 70 6.08 -3.40 16.60
CA MET A 70 5.03 -2.80 15.78
C MET A 70 3.74 -3.65 15.80
N LEU A 71 3.84 -4.98 15.78
CA LEU A 71 2.69 -5.86 15.90
C LEU A 71 2.00 -5.70 17.26
N GLU A 72 2.76 -5.72 18.36
CA GLU A 72 2.25 -5.48 19.71
C GLU A 72 1.55 -4.11 19.79
N ALA A 73 2.16 -3.08 19.23
CA ALA A 73 1.61 -1.73 19.20
C ALA A 73 0.27 -1.67 18.43
N ILE A 74 0.16 -2.34 17.28
CA ILE A 74 -1.09 -2.44 16.51
C ILE A 74 -2.17 -3.14 17.34
N GLN A 75 -1.85 -4.27 17.96
CA GLN A 75 -2.78 -5.03 18.80
C GLN A 75 -3.26 -4.20 19.99
N ASN A 76 -2.36 -3.46 20.64
CA ASN A 76 -2.68 -2.56 21.74
C ASN A 76 -3.63 -1.43 21.30
N CYS A 77 -3.36 -0.79 20.17
CA CYS A 77 -4.27 0.20 19.60
C CYS A 77 -5.64 -0.39 19.24
N GLN A 78 -5.69 -1.59 18.65
CA GLN A 78 -6.95 -2.27 18.32
C GLN A 78 -7.79 -2.56 19.56
N LYS A 79 -7.16 -3.02 20.66
CA LYS A 79 -7.85 -3.24 21.95
C LYS A 79 -8.47 -1.94 22.47
N VAL A 80 -7.71 -0.84 22.46
CA VAL A 80 -8.19 0.48 22.92
C VAL A 80 -9.33 0.98 22.06
N ILE A 81 -9.22 0.90 20.72
CA ILE A 81 -10.29 1.29 19.79
C ILE A 81 -11.55 0.46 20.04
N ALA A 82 -11.42 -0.86 20.15
CA ALA A 82 -12.55 -1.76 20.37
C ALA A 82 -13.29 -1.46 21.68
N ALA A 83 -12.54 -1.30 22.78
CA ALA A 83 -13.11 -0.99 24.08
C ALA A 83 -13.78 0.40 24.10
N ALA A 84 -13.09 1.41 23.55
CA ALA A 84 -13.64 2.77 23.44
C ALA A 84 -14.90 2.80 22.57
N ALA A 85 -14.90 2.12 21.42
CA ALA A 85 -16.08 2.02 20.55
C ALA A 85 -17.26 1.34 21.25
N ASN A 86 -17.01 0.25 21.98
CA ASN A 86 -18.06 -0.44 22.74
C ASN A 86 -18.66 0.46 23.82
N ALA A 87 -17.83 1.19 24.58
CA ALA A 87 -18.29 2.10 25.62
C ALA A 87 -18.96 3.38 25.07
N LEU A 88 -18.56 3.83 23.88
CA LEU A 88 -19.18 4.96 23.19
C LEU A 88 -20.53 4.59 22.56
N SER A 89 -20.78 3.31 22.27
CA SER A 89 -22.05 2.79 21.75
C SER A 89 -23.24 3.08 22.67
N GLU A 90 -24.44 3.18 22.07
CA GLU A 90 -25.73 3.32 22.79
C GLU A 90 -26.10 2.04 23.55
N ASN A 91 -25.77 0.88 22.99
CA ASN A 91 -26.01 -0.44 23.58
C ASN A 91 -24.65 -1.15 23.76
N PRO A 92 -23.91 -0.87 24.83
CA PRO A 92 -22.63 -1.51 25.08
C PRO A 92 -22.83 -3.01 25.31
N ILE A 93 -22.01 -3.82 24.63
CA ILE A 93 -21.99 -5.26 24.81
C ILE A 93 -21.36 -5.55 26.18
N LYS A 94 -22.12 -6.18 27.09
CA LYS A 94 -21.69 -6.51 28.46
C LYS A 94 -20.67 -7.64 28.56
N SER A 95 -20.35 -8.34 27.46
CA SER A 95 -19.32 -9.39 27.45
C SER A 95 -17.93 -8.77 27.47
N GLN A 96 -17.01 -9.40 28.21
CA GLN A 96 -15.58 -9.10 28.20
C GLN A 96 -15.10 -8.92 26.76
N ILE A 97 -14.56 -7.72 26.49
CA ILE A 97 -13.90 -7.25 25.26
C ILE A 97 -14.30 -8.10 24.05
N PRO A 98 -15.26 -7.67 23.20
CA PRO A 98 -15.48 -8.39 21.95
C PRO A 98 -14.13 -8.48 21.28
N ALA A 99 -13.58 -9.69 21.21
CA ALA A 99 -12.43 -9.95 20.37
C ALA A 99 -12.89 -9.45 19.01
N TYR A 100 -12.31 -8.35 18.54
CA TYR A 100 -12.33 -8.07 17.12
C TYR A 100 -11.67 -9.31 16.54
N LYS A 101 -12.50 -10.29 16.14
CA LYS A 101 -12.17 -11.15 15.03
C LYS A 101 -11.99 -10.14 13.91
N ASN A 102 -10.75 -9.68 13.72
CA ASN A 102 -10.32 -9.20 12.43
C ASN A 102 -10.97 -10.13 11.43
N ASP A 103 -11.68 -9.58 10.44
CA ASP A 103 -12.26 -10.36 9.34
C ASP A 103 -11.32 -11.52 9.09
N GLU A 104 -11.80 -12.73 9.43
CA GLU A 104 -10.97 -13.92 9.33
C GLU A 104 -10.53 -13.92 7.88
N ILE A 105 -9.23 -13.66 7.65
CA ILE A 105 -8.62 -13.77 6.33
C ILE A 105 -8.59 -15.28 6.09
N TYR A 106 -9.76 -15.81 5.75
CA TYR A 106 -9.89 -17.11 5.14
C TYR A 106 -9.08 -17.01 3.86
N THR A 107 -7.97 -17.74 3.84
CA THR A 107 -7.33 -18.37 2.68
C THR A 107 -7.78 -17.84 1.32
N PHE A 108 -6.79 -17.47 0.49
CA PHE A 108 -6.81 -17.03 -0.93
C PHE A 108 -7.99 -17.46 -1.84
N ASP A 109 -8.68 -18.57 -1.55
CA ASP A 109 -9.71 -19.18 -2.40
C ASP A 109 -11.18 -18.91 -1.99
N LYS A 110 -11.48 -18.16 -0.92
CA LYS A 110 -12.87 -17.78 -0.59
C LYS A 110 -13.16 -16.31 -0.83
N LEU A 111 -14.19 -16.04 -1.63
CA LEU A 111 -14.75 -14.69 -1.77
C LEU A 111 -15.25 -14.21 -0.40
N PRO A 112 -14.85 -13.01 0.06
CA PRO A 112 -15.32 -12.47 1.33
C PRO A 112 -16.83 -12.23 1.28
N THR A 113 -17.59 -12.93 2.12
CA THR A 113 -19.02 -12.68 2.32
C THR A 113 -19.21 -11.66 3.43
N LYS A 114 -19.58 -10.42 3.08
CA LYS A 114 -19.94 -9.38 4.04
C LYS A 114 -21.45 -9.24 4.11
N ASN A 115 -22.05 -9.67 5.22
CA ASN A 115 -23.43 -9.33 5.53
C ASN A 115 -23.46 -7.90 6.09
N VAL A 116 -23.92 -6.94 5.29
CA VAL A 116 -24.13 -5.57 5.74
C VAL A 116 -25.52 -5.49 6.36
N PHE A 117 -25.57 -5.37 7.69
CA PHE A 117 -26.78 -4.96 8.39
C PHE A 117 -26.73 -3.44 8.52
N ASP A 118 -27.55 -2.76 7.73
CA ASP A 118 -27.86 -1.35 7.99
C ASP A 118 -28.80 -1.28 9.21
N LYS A 119 -28.68 -0.24 10.05
CA LYS A 119 -29.64 0.04 11.15
C LYS A 119 -31.06 0.27 10.59
N ILE A 120 -31.17 0.48 9.28
CA ILE A 120 -32.42 0.53 8.51
C ILE A 120 -32.48 -0.78 7.73
N GLY A 121 -33.47 -1.64 7.98
CA GLY A 121 -33.58 -3.01 7.42
C GLY A 121 -33.76 -3.14 5.89
N LYS A 122 -33.08 -2.32 5.07
CA LYS A 122 -33.03 -2.46 3.61
C LYS A 122 -31.86 -3.35 3.21
N SER A 123 -32.18 -4.60 2.87
CA SER A 123 -31.25 -5.49 2.21
C SER A 123 -30.97 -4.99 0.79
N VAL A 124 -29.73 -4.58 0.50
CA VAL A 124 -29.30 -4.30 -0.88
C VAL A 124 -28.87 -5.64 -1.49
N LYS A 125 -29.57 -6.10 -2.52
CA LYS A 125 -29.08 -7.22 -3.34
C LYS A 125 -27.83 -6.75 -4.09
N VAL A 126 -26.71 -7.42 -3.86
CA VAL A 126 -25.45 -7.17 -4.57
C VAL A 126 -25.27 -8.33 -5.54
N GLU A 127 -25.51 -8.08 -6.82
CA GLU A 127 -25.09 -8.99 -7.88
C GLU A 127 -23.61 -8.74 -8.17
N ILE A 128 -22.83 -9.82 -8.16
CA ILE A 128 -21.40 -9.80 -8.46
C ILE A 128 -21.21 -10.59 -9.74
N GLU A 129 -20.85 -9.91 -10.80
CA GLU A 129 -20.43 -10.57 -12.03
C GLU A 129 -18.92 -10.79 -11.96
N SER A 130 -18.50 -12.05 -12.09
CA SER A 130 -17.10 -12.42 -12.22
C SER A 130 -16.84 -13.04 -13.58
N GLN A 131 -15.84 -12.50 -14.28
CA GLN A 131 -15.39 -13.03 -15.56
C GLN A 131 -13.91 -13.37 -15.44
N SER A 132 -13.55 -14.62 -15.77
CA SER A 132 -12.17 -15.05 -15.90
C SER A 132 -11.86 -15.20 -17.38
N THR A 133 -10.81 -14.53 -17.83
CA THR A 133 -10.35 -14.61 -19.22
C THR A 133 -8.83 -14.76 -19.24
N ASP A 134 -8.34 -15.71 -20.03
CA ASP A 134 -6.94 -15.70 -20.45
C ASP A 134 -6.78 -14.53 -21.45
N GLY A 135 -5.75 -13.70 -21.26
CA GLY A 135 -5.60 -12.45 -22.00
C GLY A 135 -5.64 -12.65 -23.52
N ASN A 136 -6.68 -12.10 -24.17
CA ASN A 136 -6.83 -12.15 -25.63
C ASN A 136 -6.19 -10.90 -26.25
N SER A 137 -5.47 -11.08 -27.36
CA SER A 137 -4.83 -9.99 -28.10
C SER A 137 -5.90 -9.17 -28.83
N ASN A 138 -6.12 -7.94 -28.36
CA ASN A 138 -6.84 -6.81 -29.01
C ASN A 138 -8.12 -6.29 -28.34
N ASN A 139 -8.51 -6.77 -27.14
CA ASN A 139 -9.65 -6.19 -26.43
C ASN A 139 -9.22 -5.16 -25.38
N GLN A 140 -10.06 -4.14 -25.19
CA GLN A 140 -9.95 -3.19 -24.07
C GLN A 140 -11.06 -3.51 -23.08
N ILE A 141 -10.72 -3.49 -21.79
CA ILE A 141 -11.70 -3.59 -20.71
C ILE A 141 -11.96 -2.17 -20.21
N GLU A 142 -13.22 -1.76 -20.25
CA GLU A 142 -13.66 -0.45 -19.77
C GLU A 142 -14.25 -0.60 -18.37
N LEU A 143 -13.75 0.19 -17.41
CA LEU A 143 -14.36 0.34 -16.10
C LEU A 143 -14.77 1.79 -15.89
N SER A 144 -15.87 2.03 -15.18
CA SER A 144 -16.27 3.39 -14.85
C SER A 144 -17.07 3.46 -13.55
N ASN A 145 -16.92 4.58 -12.85
CA ASN A 145 -17.68 4.94 -11.66
C ASN A 145 -18.34 6.31 -11.86
N ASP A 146 -18.79 6.99 -10.80
CA ASP A 146 -19.51 8.25 -10.94
C ASP A 146 -18.60 9.42 -11.39
N GLN A 147 -17.28 9.31 -11.25
CA GLN A 147 -16.32 10.41 -11.48
C GLN A 147 -15.31 10.14 -12.62
N ILE A 148 -14.93 8.88 -12.84
CA ILE A 148 -13.82 8.44 -13.68
C ILE A 148 -14.26 7.31 -14.59
N LYS A 149 -13.70 7.28 -15.79
CA LYS A 149 -13.72 6.15 -16.72
C LYS A 149 -12.28 5.75 -17.06
N ILE A 150 -11.97 4.46 -17.01
CA ILE A 150 -10.64 3.92 -17.32
C ILE A 150 -10.71 2.82 -18.38
N SER A 151 -9.69 2.78 -19.23
CA SER A 151 -9.45 1.68 -20.14
C SER A 151 -8.27 0.83 -19.66
N VAL A 152 -8.41 -0.49 -19.76
CA VAL A 152 -7.41 -1.47 -19.34
C VAL A 152 -7.09 -2.41 -20.52
N ASP A 153 -5.81 -2.68 -20.73
CA ASP A 153 -5.34 -3.64 -21.73
C ASP A 153 -5.73 -5.07 -21.31
N SER A 154 -6.54 -5.78 -22.11
CA SER A 154 -6.97 -7.15 -21.76
C SER A 154 -5.85 -8.20 -21.82
N SER A 155 -4.73 -7.91 -22.49
CA SER A 155 -3.60 -8.84 -22.60
C SER A 155 -2.66 -8.74 -21.39
N LYS A 156 -2.41 -7.50 -20.94
CA LYS A 156 -1.49 -7.22 -19.83
C LYS A 156 -2.19 -6.95 -18.51
N GLY A 157 -3.45 -6.51 -18.50
CA GLY A 157 -4.14 -6.07 -17.28
C GLY A 157 -3.73 -4.68 -16.79
N TYR A 158 -3.03 -3.90 -17.60
CA TYR A 158 -2.53 -2.57 -17.24
C TYR A 158 -3.47 -1.46 -17.70
N ILE A 159 -3.53 -0.40 -16.91
CA ILE A 159 -4.28 0.82 -17.26
C ILE A 159 -3.66 1.44 -18.49
N ARG A 160 -4.50 1.78 -19.47
CA ARG A 160 -4.12 2.39 -20.75
C ARG A 160 -4.54 3.85 -20.85
N SER A 161 -5.70 4.22 -20.31
CA SER A 161 -6.11 5.62 -20.23
C SER A 161 -7.06 5.89 -19.07
N ILE A 162 -7.08 7.14 -18.64
CA ILE A 162 -7.99 7.68 -17.62
C ILE A 162 -8.72 8.88 -18.23
N ASN A 163 -10.03 8.90 -18.05
CA ASN A 163 -10.92 9.99 -18.44
C ASN A 163 -11.70 10.47 -17.21
N LEU A 164 -11.69 11.78 -16.96
CA LEU A 164 -12.53 12.41 -15.93
C LEU A 164 -13.90 12.71 -16.53
N LYS A 165 -14.98 12.22 -15.91
CA LYS A 165 -16.34 12.44 -16.44
C LYS A 165 -16.80 13.89 -16.35
N ASN A 166 -16.23 14.66 -15.42
CA ASN A 166 -16.59 16.07 -15.19
C ASN A 166 -15.83 17.03 -16.12
N GLU A 167 -14.85 16.56 -16.89
CA GLU A 167 -14.05 17.39 -17.79
C GLU A 167 -14.18 16.88 -19.23
N GLU A 168 -14.84 17.67 -20.09
CA GLU A 168 -14.90 17.34 -21.52
C GLU A 168 -13.49 17.37 -22.13
N ASN A 169 -13.13 16.29 -22.82
CA ASN A 169 -11.84 16.09 -23.52
C ASN A 169 -10.60 15.88 -22.63
N PHE A 170 -10.74 15.59 -21.33
CA PHE A 170 -9.61 15.18 -20.51
C PHE A 170 -9.36 13.67 -20.64
N GLU A 171 -8.50 13.27 -21.60
CA GLU A 171 -7.95 11.90 -21.68
C GLU A 171 -6.45 11.92 -21.39
N THR A 172 -6.03 11.23 -20.33
CA THR A 172 -4.61 10.95 -20.07
C THR A 172 -4.31 9.52 -20.48
N LYS A 173 -3.40 9.36 -21.46
CA LYS A 173 -2.89 8.05 -21.86
C LYS A 173 -1.78 7.64 -20.90
N ILE A 174 -1.83 6.38 -20.46
CA ILE A 174 -0.90 5.81 -19.50
C ILE A 174 -0.34 4.52 -20.09
N ASP A 175 0.98 4.42 -20.13
CA ASP A 175 1.70 3.18 -20.35
C ASP A 175 2.33 2.78 -19.01
N LEU A 176 1.62 1.89 -18.31
CA LEU A 176 2.08 1.28 -17.08
C LEU A 176 2.83 -0.01 -17.40
N HIS A 177 4.03 -0.17 -16.85
CA HIS A 177 4.80 -1.41 -16.92
C HIS A 177 5.73 -1.54 -15.71
N PHE A 178 6.07 -2.78 -15.39
CA PHE A 178 7.08 -3.07 -14.39
C PHE A 178 8.46 -3.12 -15.03
N ILE A 179 9.44 -2.58 -14.32
CA ILE A 179 10.85 -2.56 -14.71
C ILE A 179 11.67 -3.25 -13.63
N LYS A 180 12.85 -3.73 -14.01
CA LYS A 180 13.83 -4.28 -13.08
C LYS A 180 15.20 -3.66 -13.29
N TYR A 181 15.95 -3.55 -12.20
CA TYR A 181 17.38 -3.29 -12.18
C TYR A 181 18.09 -4.52 -11.60
N GLY A 182 19.30 -4.80 -12.11
CA GLY A 182 20.22 -5.67 -11.42
C GLY A 182 21.06 -4.87 -10.42
N ALA A 183 21.49 -5.52 -9.34
CA ALA A 183 22.41 -4.90 -8.39
C ALA A 183 23.86 -4.99 -8.89
N ARG A 184 24.61 -3.89 -8.82
CA ARG A 184 26.04 -3.91 -9.13
C ARG A 184 26.79 -4.76 -8.10
N GLY A 185 27.41 -5.85 -8.58
CA GLY A 185 28.33 -6.69 -7.82
C GLY A 185 29.76 -6.14 -7.77
N ARG A 186 30.63 -6.80 -6.98
CA ARG A 186 32.06 -6.45 -6.90
C ARG A 186 32.74 -6.65 -8.25
N GLN A 187 33.33 -5.59 -8.79
CA GLN A 187 34.17 -5.68 -9.99
C GLN A 187 35.50 -6.39 -9.63
N PRO A 188 36.04 -7.26 -10.48
CA PRO A 188 37.39 -7.78 -10.29
C PRO A 188 38.38 -6.61 -10.32
N ILE A 189 39.31 -6.57 -9.35
CA ILE A 189 40.35 -5.54 -9.26
C ILE A 189 41.23 -5.66 -10.50
N THR A 190 40.95 -4.88 -11.53
CA THR A 190 41.90 -4.61 -12.60
C THR A 190 42.77 -3.45 -12.14
N ASN A 191 44.09 -3.53 -12.36
CA ASN A 191 45.11 -2.57 -11.86
C ASN A 191 44.97 -1.11 -12.36
N LYS A 192 43.80 -0.67 -12.79
CA LYS A 192 43.52 0.73 -13.13
C LYS A 192 42.88 1.42 -11.93
N LYS A 193 43.70 2.13 -11.16
CA LYS A 193 43.23 3.20 -10.25
C LYS A 193 42.30 4.11 -11.05
N SER A 194 41.01 4.16 -10.69
CA SER A 194 40.15 5.27 -11.09
C SER A 194 40.70 6.53 -10.41
N ILE A 195 41.23 7.46 -11.20
CA ILE A 195 41.84 8.73 -10.74
C ILE A 195 40.76 9.82 -10.54
N TYR A 196 39.49 9.51 -10.79
CA TYR A 196 38.39 10.48 -10.69
C TYR A 196 37.51 10.22 -9.47
N TRP A 197 37.35 11.23 -8.61
CA TRP A 197 36.44 11.27 -7.46
C TRP A 197 34.94 11.19 -7.84
N THR A 198 34.60 11.13 -9.13
CA THR A 198 33.23 11.14 -9.66
C THR A 198 32.67 9.76 -10.01
N SER A 199 33.48 8.69 -9.88
CA SER A 199 33.00 7.32 -10.03
C SER A 199 32.90 6.65 -8.66
N PRO A 200 31.81 5.91 -8.36
CA PRO A 200 31.73 5.08 -7.16
C PRO A 200 32.98 4.23 -7.04
N GLU A 201 33.48 4.02 -5.82
CA GLU A 201 34.70 3.24 -5.61
C GLU A 201 34.60 1.88 -6.35
N PRO A 202 35.69 1.35 -6.92
CA PRO A 202 35.66 0.10 -7.70
C PRO A 202 35.02 -1.09 -6.98
N ASN A 203 34.91 -1.02 -5.66
CA ASN A 203 34.34 -2.04 -4.78
C ASN A 203 32.94 -1.69 -4.23
N SER A 204 32.33 -0.57 -4.63
CA SER A 204 30.98 -0.20 -4.20
C SER A 204 29.94 -1.13 -4.83
N VAL A 205 29.12 -1.74 -3.99
CA VAL A 205 28.01 -2.63 -4.36
C VAL A 205 26.68 -2.02 -3.93
N SER A 206 25.59 -2.38 -4.60
CA SER A 206 24.26 -2.07 -4.07
C SER A 206 24.05 -2.74 -2.72
N GLY A 207 23.17 -2.17 -1.90
CA GLY A 207 22.77 -2.74 -0.63
C GLY A 207 21.68 -1.90 0.04
N SER A 208 21.52 -2.05 1.36
CA SER A 208 20.43 -1.40 2.11
C SER A 208 20.42 0.12 2.04
N TYR A 209 21.58 0.76 1.79
CA TYR A 209 21.72 2.21 1.68
C TYR A 209 21.94 2.71 0.25
N LEU A 210 22.66 1.94 -0.56
CA LEU A 210 23.17 2.38 -1.85
C LEU A 210 22.38 1.70 -2.97
N PHE A 211 21.75 2.51 -3.81
CA PHE A 211 21.18 2.08 -5.08
C PHE A 211 22.23 2.27 -6.18
N LEU A 212 22.90 1.18 -6.57
CA LEU A 212 23.93 1.16 -7.62
C LEU A 212 23.54 0.13 -8.68
N PRO A 213 22.66 0.47 -9.63
CA PRO A 213 22.25 -0.49 -10.64
C PRO A 213 23.41 -0.92 -11.53
N ASP A 214 23.34 -2.15 -12.03
CA ASP A 214 24.30 -2.73 -12.97
C ASP A 214 24.11 -2.24 -14.42
N GLY A 215 23.03 -1.49 -14.68
CA GLY A 215 22.72 -0.91 -15.97
C GLY A 215 21.39 -0.12 -15.96
N PRO A 216 20.94 0.34 -17.14
CA PRO A 216 19.62 0.94 -17.27
C PRO A 216 18.52 -0.10 -16.97
N ALA A 217 17.36 0.39 -16.49
CA ALA A 217 16.23 -0.49 -16.19
C ALA A 217 15.77 -1.25 -17.44
N THR A 218 15.48 -2.54 -17.27
CA THR A 218 14.87 -3.37 -18.31
C THR A 218 13.42 -3.68 -17.96
N GLU A 219 12.56 -3.83 -18.96
CA GLU A 219 11.17 -4.21 -18.70
C GLU A 219 11.08 -5.64 -18.12
N LEU A 220 10.18 -5.84 -17.16
CA LEU A 220 9.89 -7.15 -16.61
C LEU A 220 9.14 -7.97 -17.66
N ASN A 221 9.72 -9.10 -18.10
CA ASN A 221 9.10 -9.96 -19.08
C ASN A 221 7.87 -10.68 -18.48
N ILE A 222 6.73 -10.52 -19.13
CA ILE A 222 5.44 -11.13 -18.75
C ILE A 222 5.08 -12.13 -19.83
N SER A 223 5.15 -13.42 -19.52
CA SER A 223 4.84 -14.48 -20.48
C SER A 223 3.35 -14.59 -20.74
N SER A 224 2.53 -14.41 -19.70
CA SER A 224 1.07 -14.43 -19.78
C SER A 224 0.46 -13.71 -18.57
N THR A 225 -0.76 -13.23 -18.72
CA THR A 225 -1.54 -12.65 -17.62
C THR A 225 -2.91 -13.32 -17.54
N LYS A 226 -3.32 -13.70 -16.33
CA LYS A 226 -4.68 -14.15 -16.05
C LYS A 226 -5.45 -13.02 -15.40
N LEU A 227 -6.61 -12.70 -15.98
CA LEU A 227 -7.48 -11.64 -15.48
C LEU A 227 -8.70 -12.24 -14.77
N LEU A 228 -9.04 -11.66 -13.64
CA LEU A 228 -10.33 -11.81 -12.97
C LEU A 228 -10.95 -10.42 -12.82
N ILE A 229 -12.08 -10.21 -13.47
CA ILE A 229 -12.83 -8.97 -13.41
C ILE A 229 -14.00 -9.19 -12.46
N VAL A 230 -14.16 -8.30 -11.49
CA VAL A 230 -15.25 -8.31 -10.52
C VAL A 230 -15.99 -7.00 -10.63
N GLN A 231 -17.23 -7.06 -11.13
CA GLN A 231 -18.09 -5.89 -11.26
C GLN A 231 -19.23 -5.97 -10.26
N GLY A 232 -19.37 -4.92 -9.46
CA GLY A 232 -20.46 -4.75 -8.51
C GLY A 232 -20.86 -3.28 -8.39
N PHE A 233 -22.06 -3.05 -7.84
CA PHE A 233 -22.66 -1.71 -7.75
C PHE A 233 -21.82 -0.67 -7.00
N LEU A 234 -21.13 -1.07 -5.93
CA LEU A 234 -20.33 -0.16 -5.10
C LEU A 234 -18.86 -0.09 -5.52
N LYS A 235 -18.39 -1.08 -6.27
CA LYS A 235 -16.97 -1.29 -6.52
C LYS A 235 -16.77 -2.22 -7.72
N GLN A 236 -15.86 -1.83 -8.58
CA GLN A 236 -15.32 -2.65 -9.66
C GLN A 236 -13.84 -2.93 -9.38
N GLN A 237 -13.38 -4.15 -9.68
CA GLN A 237 -12.01 -4.56 -9.48
C GLN A 237 -11.51 -5.43 -10.63
N ILE A 238 -10.23 -5.27 -10.97
CA ILE A 238 -9.52 -6.17 -11.88
C ILE A 238 -8.34 -6.74 -11.13
N PHE A 239 -8.24 -8.07 -11.09
CA PHE A 239 -7.07 -8.79 -10.61
C PHE A 239 -6.28 -9.28 -11.82
N ALA A 240 -5.04 -8.83 -11.95
CA ALA A 240 -4.10 -9.24 -12.97
C ALA A 240 -2.98 -10.06 -12.33
N LYS A 241 -3.04 -11.38 -12.50
CA LYS A 241 -1.98 -12.30 -12.07
C LYS A 241 -1.01 -12.49 -13.22
N HIS A 242 0.19 -11.95 -13.10
CA HIS A 242 1.21 -12.03 -14.13
C HIS A 242 2.11 -13.25 -13.93
N SER A 243 2.35 -13.97 -15.01
CA SER A 243 3.37 -15.02 -15.07
C SER A 243 4.71 -14.37 -15.42
N THR A 244 5.51 -14.08 -14.39
CA THR A 244 6.86 -13.50 -14.51
C THR A 244 7.88 -14.31 -13.70
N ILE A 245 9.13 -13.87 -13.66
CA ILE A 245 10.18 -14.46 -12.80
C ILE A 245 9.87 -14.32 -11.29
N ILE A 246 8.95 -13.44 -10.92
CA ILE A 246 8.46 -13.24 -9.55
C ILE A 246 6.94 -13.40 -9.50
N PRO A 247 6.37 -13.93 -8.41
CA PRO A 247 4.93 -13.83 -8.17
C PRO A 247 4.51 -12.36 -8.09
N LEU A 248 3.66 -11.93 -9.02
CA LEU A 248 3.14 -10.56 -9.12
C LEU A 248 1.63 -10.60 -9.36
N LEU A 249 0.88 -10.00 -8.44
CA LEU A 249 -0.56 -9.78 -8.55
C LEU A 249 -0.83 -8.27 -8.45
N GLN A 250 -1.33 -7.68 -9.52
CA GLN A 250 -1.81 -6.31 -9.51
C GLN A 250 -3.34 -6.30 -9.38
N THR A 251 -3.86 -5.48 -8.48
CA THR A 251 -5.29 -5.24 -8.32
C THR A 251 -5.57 -3.77 -8.62
N ILE A 252 -6.45 -3.51 -9.58
CA ILE A 252 -7.00 -2.18 -9.86
C ILE A 252 -8.38 -2.10 -9.22
N VAL A 253 -8.63 -1.07 -8.42
CA VAL A 253 -9.88 -0.88 -7.68
C VAL A 253 -10.48 0.47 -8.04
N LEU A 254 -11.75 0.45 -8.43
CA LEU A 254 -12.57 1.63 -8.68
C LEU A 254 -13.82 1.54 -7.82
N LYS A 255 -13.92 2.38 -6.79
CA LYS A 255 -15.14 2.47 -5.95
C LYS A 255 -16.11 3.48 -6.56
N LYS A 256 -17.40 3.35 -6.28
CA LYS A 256 -18.46 4.15 -6.90
C LYS A 256 -18.22 5.67 -6.85
N ASP A 257 -17.84 6.18 -5.68
CA ASP A 257 -17.77 7.62 -5.42
C ASP A 257 -16.31 8.16 -5.43
N ASP A 258 -15.30 7.29 -5.59
CA ASP A 258 -13.89 7.70 -5.54
C ASP A 258 -13.51 8.53 -6.77
N SER A 259 -12.82 9.65 -6.55
CA SER A 259 -12.21 10.47 -7.61
C SER A 259 -10.76 10.07 -7.93
N PHE A 260 -10.36 8.86 -7.53
CA PHE A 260 -9.06 8.27 -7.80
C PHE A 260 -9.20 6.77 -8.08
N ILE A 261 -8.13 6.19 -8.62
CA ILE A 261 -8.01 4.75 -8.84
C ILE A 261 -7.02 4.21 -7.81
N GLU A 262 -7.37 3.11 -7.17
CA GLU A 262 -6.49 2.43 -6.23
C GLU A 262 -5.79 1.27 -6.94
N ILE A 263 -4.45 1.29 -6.95
CA ILE A 263 -3.62 0.21 -7.50
C ILE A 263 -2.90 -0.47 -6.34
N GLN A 264 -3.13 -1.77 -6.18
CA GLN A 264 -2.47 -2.59 -5.18
C GLN A 264 -1.56 -3.61 -5.87
N ASN A 265 -0.28 -3.63 -5.50
CA ASN A 265 0.67 -4.60 -6.03
C ASN A 265 1.08 -5.54 -4.90
N LEU A 266 0.74 -6.83 -5.05
CA LEU A 266 1.29 -7.90 -4.22
C LEU A 266 2.46 -8.51 -4.96
N VAL A 267 3.65 -8.35 -4.39
CA VAL A 267 4.93 -8.73 -5.01
C VAL A 267 5.69 -9.65 -4.06
N ASP A 268 6.20 -10.77 -4.59
CA ASP A 268 7.11 -11.64 -3.85
C ASP A 268 8.48 -11.71 -4.55
N ILE A 269 9.48 -11.08 -3.95
CA ILE A 269 10.86 -11.06 -4.47
C ILE A 269 11.81 -11.97 -3.68
N ARG A 270 11.31 -12.76 -2.72
CA ARG A 270 12.16 -13.52 -1.78
C ARG A 270 13.04 -14.58 -2.45
N SER A 271 12.63 -15.07 -3.62
CA SER A 271 13.40 -16.04 -4.42
C SER A 271 14.40 -15.39 -5.37
N THR A 272 14.50 -14.06 -5.39
CA THR A 272 15.42 -13.32 -6.25
C THR A 272 16.66 -12.85 -5.48
N ALA A 273 17.77 -12.71 -6.18
CA ALA A 273 19.00 -12.11 -5.68
C ALA A 273 19.43 -11.00 -6.66
N ASP A 274 20.03 -9.93 -6.13
CA ASP A 274 20.54 -8.82 -6.93
C ASP A 274 19.48 -8.23 -7.88
N PHE A 275 18.25 -8.09 -7.37
CA PHE A 275 17.06 -7.72 -8.14
C PHE A 275 16.29 -6.60 -7.44
N GLU A 276 16.04 -5.52 -8.19
CA GLU A 276 15.23 -4.40 -7.72
C GLU A 276 14.08 -4.14 -8.67
N LEU A 277 12.84 -4.12 -8.15
CA LEU A 277 11.62 -3.93 -8.94
C LEU A 277 11.18 -2.47 -8.89
N GLY A 278 10.83 -1.91 -10.05
CA GLY A 278 10.14 -0.63 -10.18
C GLY A 278 8.81 -0.77 -10.92
N MET A 279 7.88 0.14 -10.62
CA MET A 279 6.68 0.35 -11.43
C MET A 279 6.81 1.71 -12.12
N ARG A 280 6.67 1.75 -13.45
CA ARG A 280 6.81 2.96 -14.25
C ARG A 280 5.48 3.32 -14.90
N LEU A 281 5.13 4.60 -14.83
CA LEU A 281 3.99 5.19 -15.52
C LEU A 281 4.54 6.19 -16.54
N LYS A 282 4.39 5.89 -17.83
CA LYS A 282 4.66 6.87 -18.91
C LYS A 282 3.33 7.48 -19.32
N THR A 283 3.28 8.80 -19.48
CA THR A 283 2.06 9.51 -19.86
C THR A 283 2.30 10.50 -20.98
N ASN A 284 1.23 11.08 -21.52
CA ASN A 284 1.29 12.20 -22.46
C ASN A 284 1.35 13.58 -21.77
N VAL A 285 1.50 13.63 -20.44
CA VAL A 285 1.66 14.89 -19.69
C VAL A 285 3.01 15.51 -20.04
N LYS A 286 3.01 16.79 -20.40
CA LYS A 286 4.22 17.53 -20.77
C LYS A 286 4.85 18.18 -19.54
N GLY A 287 6.16 17.97 -19.36
CA GLY A 287 6.96 18.64 -18.34
C GLY A 287 8.22 17.84 -18.02
N ASP A 288 9.33 18.54 -17.82
CA ASP A 288 10.62 17.93 -17.44
C ASP A 288 10.83 17.89 -15.91
N ASN A 289 9.93 18.57 -15.19
CA ASN A 289 9.95 18.68 -13.75
C ASN A 289 9.00 17.67 -13.12
N PHE A 290 9.38 17.17 -11.95
CA PHE A 290 8.51 16.36 -11.11
C PHE A 290 8.51 16.90 -9.69
N PHE A 291 7.54 16.47 -8.88
CA PHE A 291 7.43 16.85 -7.49
C PHE A 291 7.47 15.61 -6.62
N THR A 292 8.19 15.69 -5.52
CA THR A 292 8.19 14.66 -4.47
C THR A 292 7.80 15.31 -3.17
N ASP A 293 7.08 14.60 -2.32
CA ASP A 293 6.82 15.10 -0.99
C ASP A 293 8.09 15.03 -0.12
N LEU A 294 8.11 15.84 0.94
CA LEU A 294 9.05 15.73 2.05
C LEU A 294 8.24 15.40 3.30
N ASN A 295 8.28 14.13 3.70
CA ASN A 295 7.57 13.59 4.87
C ASN A 295 6.04 13.84 4.83
N ALA A 296 5.45 13.85 3.63
CA ALA A 296 4.05 14.19 3.38
C ALA A 296 3.61 15.56 3.95
N TYR A 297 4.55 16.48 4.19
CA TYR A 297 4.26 17.82 4.72
C TYR A 297 4.26 18.89 3.63
N GLN A 298 5.22 18.83 2.71
CA GLN A 298 5.36 19.78 1.60
C GLN A 298 5.79 19.07 0.32
N PHE A 299 5.45 19.63 -0.84
CA PHE A 299 5.95 19.18 -2.14
C PHE A 299 7.15 20.00 -2.56
N ALA A 300 8.24 19.32 -2.94
CA ALA A 300 9.45 19.94 -3.47
C ALA A 300 9.56 19.70 -4.98
N LEU A 301 9.92 20.74 -5.72
CA LEU A 301 10.23 20.66 -7.15
C LEU A 301 11.57 19.94 -7.35
N GLN A 302 11.59 18.98 -8.26
CA GLN A 302 12.77 18.21 -8.64
C GLN A 302 13.06 18.39 -10.14
N MET A 303 14.35 18.43 -10.47
CA MET A 303 14.85 18.49 -11.85
C MET A 303 15.66 17.24 -12.16
N CYS A 304 15.41 16.63 -13.32
CA CYS A 304 16.21 15.50 -13.80
C CYS A 304 17.47 16.03 -14.49
N TYR A 305 18.65 15.68 -13.97
CA TYR A 305 19.92 16.01 -14.62
C TYR A 305 20.38 14.84 -15.50
N ASN A 306 20.18 14.97 -16.82
CA ASN A 306 20.74 14.03 -17.79
C ASN A 306 22.22 14.37 -18.04
N LEU A 307 23.12 13.52 -17.53
CA LEU A 307 24.57 13.68 -17.69
C LEU A 307 25.08 13.24 -19.09
N SER A 308 24.21 12.90 -20.03
CA SER A 308 24.57 12.34 -21.35
C SER A 308 24.91 13.37 -22.43
N ASN A 309 24.99 14.67 -22.10
CA ASN A 309 25.19 15.76 -23.08
C ASN A 309 26.51 16.54 -22.92
N ASN A 310 27.56 15.95 -22.34
CA ASN A 310 28.91 16.51 -22.33
C ASN A 310 29.91 15.63 -23.07
#